data_AF-A0A0K0DMC7-F1
#
_entry.id   AF-A0A0K0DMC7-F1
#
_cell.length_a   1.000
_cell.length_b   1.000
_cell.length_c   1.000
_cell.angle_alpha   90.00
_cell.angle_beta   90.00
_cell.angle_gamma   90.00
#
_symmetry.space_group_name_H-M   'P 1'
#
loop_
_entity.id
_entity.type
_entity.pdbx_description
1 polymer ?
#
loop_
_entity_poly.entity_id
_entity_poly.type
_entity_poly.pdbx_seq_one_letter_code
_entity_poly.pdbx_strand_id
1 'polypeptide(L)'
;MGPGSRVILSPASSDGDGQDEMTRLRHALQHARHSPRKRRRRISSPERTTGAGSIPVATEIDSKSSCLREIDFVRGEQRLRAWIVNTILEPLDRRIKETNSKLEKEHSSPPLRIGVSSVETLQAALVSRPELLDTMFPYILPFLSVHSNQSYLVGRISELASDKFMMEYIWNGGGKEPVQEKVTISYRVARRPWGEHLPTDAMLVFSLFSAYMDTQLTSNPLVGTCRLAQPFSALYTLKAPQRPNAVHLAAESFYLHMSTIYPPHVDFVFNDADGSPSRPAIPRGARNLFAAILSFISHAKVGCHKCLSLVQLDLEYHWLDVAVFERRALSSMD
;
A
#
# COMPACT_ATOMS: atom_id res chain seq x y z
N MET A 1 -2.36 40.49 -52.71
CA MET A 1 -2.39 41.78 -51.99
C MET A 1 -3.84 42.11 -51.68
N GLY A 2 -4.30 41.80 -50.47
CA GLY A 2 -5.62 42.14 -49.94
C GLY A 2 -5.48 42.31 -48.42
N PRO A 3 -5.94 43.42 -47.82
CA PRO A 3 -5.53 43.81 -46.48
C PRO A 3 -6.35 43.17 -45.36
N GLY A 4 -5.67 43.04 -44.20
CA GLY A 4 -6.03 42.24 -43.04
C GLY A 4 -7.27 42.66 -42.27
N SER A 5 -7.94 41.63 -41.72
CA SER A 5 -8.98 41.75 -40.71
C SER A 5 -8.32 41.68 -39.32
N ARG A 6 -8.47 42.72 -38.50
CA ARG A 6 -8.05 42.74 -37.08
C ARG A 6 -9.21 42.21 -36.24
N VAL A 7 -9.02 41.06 -35.60
CA VAL A 7 -9.89 40.57 -34.52
C VAL A 7 -9.29 41.01 -33.19
N ILE A 8 -10.07 41.76 -32.40
CA ILE A 8 -9.76 42.14 -31.02
C ILE A 8 -10.27 41.00 -30.13
N LEU A 9 -9.36 40.32 -29.42
CA LEU A 9 -9.69 39.36 -28.36
C LEU A 9 -9.53 40.05 -27.01
N SER A 10 -10.62 40.15 -26.24
CA SER A 10 -10.58 40.49 -24.82
C SER A 10 -10.30 39.23 -23.99
N PRO A 11 -9.57 39.33 -22.86
CA PRO A 11 -9.28 38.18 -22.00
C PRO A 11 -10.46 37.91 -21.05
N ALA A 12 -10.91 36.66 -20.98
CA ALA A 12 -11.84 36.21 -19.95
C ALA A 12 -11.08 35.95 -18.64
N SER A 13 -11.42 36.71 -17.59
CA SER A 13 -10.98 36.51 -16.22
C SER A 13 -11.69 35.29 -15.61
N SER A 14 -10.92 34.29 -15.19
CA SER A 14 -11.38 33.08 -14.50
C SER A 14 -10.97 33.15 -13.03
N ASP A 15 -11.75 33.84 -12.18
CA ASP A 15 -11.50 33.92 -10.72
C ASP A 15 -12.80 34.05 -9.91
N GLY A 16 -13.87 33.32 -10.30
CA GLY A 16 -15.20 33.48 -9.68
C GLY A 16 -15.71 32.31 -8.84
N ASP A 17 -15.31 31.06 -9.12
CA ASP A 17 -16.15 29.90 -8.72
C ASP A 17 -15.71 29.20 -7.43
N GLY A 18 -14.42 29.21 -7.10
CA GLY A 18 -13.89 28.47 -5.94
C GLY A 18 -14.23 29.08 -4.57
N GLN A 19 -14.54 30.38 -4.53
CA GLN A 19 -14.77 31.11 -3.28
C GLN A 19 -16.23 31.01 -2.83
N ASP A 20 -17.17 30.87 -3.77
CA ASP A 20 -18.59 30.69 -3.48
C ASP A 20 -18.87 29.26 -2.95
N GLU A 21 -18.16 28.26 -3.49
CA GLU A 21 -18.28 26.87 -3.05
C GLU A 21 -17.74 26.66 -1.62
N MET A 22 -16.60 27.28 -1.30
CA MET A 22 -16.00 27.22 0.03
C MET A 22 -16.86 27.95 1.09
N THR A 23 -17.61 28.96 0.67
CA THR A 23 -18.55 29.71 1.53
C THR A 23 -19.82 28.91 1.79
N ARG A 24 -20.36 28.21 0.78
CA ARG A 24 -21.50 27.27 0.94
C ARG A 24 -21.16 26.10 1.86
N LEU A 25 -19.93 25.57 1.78
CA LEU A 25 -19.48 24.46 2.63
C LEU A 25 -19.39 24.88 4.11
N ARG A 26 -18.92 26.10 4.40
CA ARG A 26 -18.89 26.65 5.77
C ARG A 26 -20.29 26.85 6.35
N HIS A 27 -21.25 27.31 5.53
CA HIS A 27 -22.63 27.51 5.96
C HIS A 27 -23.33 26.18 6.29
N ALA A 28 -23.12 25.14 5.46
CA ALA A 28 -23.68 23.81 5.70
C ALA A 28 -23.17 23.16 7.00
N LEU A 29 -21.88 23.33 7.32
CA LEU A 29 -21.27 22.81 8.56
C LEU A 29 -21.75 23.55 9.82
N GLN A 30 -22.05 24.85 9.72
CA GLN A 30 -22.63 25.60 10.85
C GLN A 30 -24.07 25.18 11.15
N HIS A 31 -24.89 24.88 10.14
CA HIS A 31 -26.27 24.41 10.37
C HIS A 31 -26.33 22.99 10.96
N ALA A 32 -25.36 22.12 10.64
CA ALA A 32 -25.27 20.78 11.24
C ALA A 32 -24.97 20.81 12.75
N ARG A 33 -24.26 21.83 13.25
CA ARG A 33 -23.94 22.00 14.69
C ARG A 33 -25.14 22.41 15.55
N HIS A 34 -26.22 22.93 14.95
CA HIS A 34 -27.34 23.51 15.70
C HIS A 34 -28.65 22.70 15.61
N SER A 35 -28.60 21.45 15.14
CA SER A 35 -29.78 20.59 15.12
C SER A 35 -30.10 20.06 16.53
N PRO A 36 -31.26 20.40 17.13
CA PRO A 36 -31.58 19.96 18.48
C PRO A 36 -32.01 18.49 18.48
N ARG A 37 -31.17 17.61 19.05
CA ARG A 37 -31.50 16.20 19.30
C ARG A 37 -32.72 16.10 20.23
N LYS A 38 -33.82 15.52 19.73
CA LYS A 38 -35.04 15.20 20.49
C LYS A 38 -34.69 14.33 21.71
N ARG A 39 -34.82 14.94 22.89
CA ARG A 39 -34.65 14.33 24.22
C ARG A 39 -35.87 13.44 24.50
N ARG A 40 -35.71 12.12 24.40
CA ARG A 40 -36.77 11.14 24.74
C ARG A 40 -36.90 11.07 26.27
N ARG A 41 -38.01 11.59 26.80
CA ARG A 41 -38.38 11.57 28.23
C ARG A 41 -38.52 10.13 28.73
N ARG A 42 -37.87 9.81 29.85
CA ARG A 42 -38.14 8.62 30.67
C ARG A 42 -39.46 8.83 31.41
N ILE A 43 -40.30 7.81 31.41
CA ILE A 43 -41.46 7.68 32.31
C ILE A 43 -41.11 6.60 33.33
N SER A 44 -41.40 6.89 34.60
CA SER A 44 -41.10 6.10 35.79
C SER A 44 -42.35 5.44 36.39
N SER A 45 -42.11 4.38 37.18
CA SER A 45 -42.90 3.78 38.29
C SER A 45 -43.49 2.37 38.05
N PRO A 46 -43.71 1.53 39.10
CA PRO A 46 -42.82 1.20 40.23
C PRO A 46 -42.74 -0.32 40.58
N GLU A 47 -41.72 -0.66 41.38
CA GLU A 47 -41.47 -1.78 42.33
C GLU A 47 -42.18 -3.16 42.23
N ARG A 48 -41.37 -4.23 42.23
CA ARG A 48 -41.45 -5.28 43.27
C ARG A 48 -40.13 -6.03 43.46
N THR A 49 -39.86 -6.29 44.72
CA THR A 49 -38.68 -6.87 45.38
C THR A 49 -38.51 -8.37 45.14
N THR A 50 -37.25 -8.82 45.15
CA THR A 50 -36.67 -9.99 45.88
C THR A 50 -35.69 -10.81 45.03
N GLY A 51 -34.55 -11.18 45.63
CA GLY A 51 -33.82 -12.40 45.25
C GLY A 51 -32.40 -12.23 44.72
N ALA A 52 -31.44 -12.53 45.60
CA ALA A 52 -30.02 -12.82 45.41
C ALA A 52 -29.55 -13.32 44.03
N GLY A 53 -28.35 -12.86 43.63
CA GLY A 53 -27.55 -13.43 42.54
C GLY A 53 -26.78 -12.36 41.77
N SER A 54 -25.69 -11.83 42.33
CA SER A 54 -24.80 -10.91 41.62
C SER A 54 -24.06 -11.65 40.49
N ILE A 55 -24.63 -11.60 39.29
CA ILE A 55 -23.91 -11.87 38.04
C ILE A 55 -23.02 -10.65 37.76
N PRO A 56 -21.69 -10.81 37.53
CA PRO A 56 -20.87 -9.66 37.16
C PRO A 56 -21.30 -9.18 35.78
N VAL A 57 -21.74 -7.92 35.75
CA VAL A 57 -22.04 -7.16 34.53
C VAL A 57 -20.76 -7.06 33.70
N ALA A 58 -20.84 -7.57 32.48
CA ALA A 58 -19.85 -7.36 31.43
C ALA A 58 -19.87 -5.90 30.98
N THR A 59 -19.05 -5.05 31.60
CA THR A 59 -18.72 -3.73 31.08
C THR A 59 -17.33 -3.32 31.56
N GLU A 60 -16.34 -3.57 30.71
CA GLU A 60 -15.15 -2.74 30.46
C GLU A 60 -14.20 -3.58 29.60
N ILE A 61 -14.46 -3.61 28.29
CA ILE A 61 -13.40 -3.94 27.34
C ILE A 61 -12.50 -2.71 27.36
N ASP A 62 -11.48 -2.80 28.21
CA ASP A 62 -10.40 -1.84 28.34
C ASP A 62 -9.88 -1.50 26.93
N SER A 63 -10.15 -0.27 26.48
CA SER A 63 -9.67 0.23 25.18
C SER A 63 -8.14 0.38 25.16
N LYS A 64 -7.45 0.04 26.26
CA LYS A 64 -6.00 -0.13 26.35
C LYS A 64 -5.52 -1.55 26.05
N SER A 65 -6.43 -2.52 25.81
CA SER A 65 -6.07 -3.92 25.53
C SER A 65 -5.70 -4.20 24.06
N SER A 66 -5.60 -3.18 23.20
CA SER A 66 -5.28 -3.35 21.77
C SER A 66 -3.78 -3.54 21.48
N CYS A 67 -2.96 -3.74 22.52
CA CYS A 67 -1.55 -4.09 22.35
C CYS A 67 -1.45 -5.60 22.15
N LEU A 68 -1.10 -6.05 20.94
CA LEU A 68 -0.78 -7.45 20.69
C LEU A 68 0.32 -7.89 21.68
N ARG A 69 0.15 -9.04 22.33
CA ARG A 69 1.19 -9.55 23.24
C ARG A 69 2.45 -9.87 22.43
N GLU A 70 3.61 -9.80 23.07
CA GLU A 70 4.91 -10.01 22.41
C GLU A 70 4.99 -11.36 21.64
N ILE A 71 4.41 -12.42 22.20
CA ILE A 71 4.33 -13.75 21.56
C ILE A 71 3.47 -13.71 20.29
N ASP A 72 2.38 -12.95 20.31
CA ASP A 72 1.49 -12.78 19.17
C ASP A 72 2.19 -12.00 18.05
N PHE A 73 3.08 -11.05 18.40
CA PHE A 73 3.95 -10.38 17.43
C PHE A 73 4.99 -11.29 16.79
N VAL A 74 5.64 -12.18 17.55
CA VAL A 74 6.64 -13.11 16.98
C VAL A 74 5.99 -14.06 15.98
N ARG A 75 4.87 -14.69 16.36
CA ARG A 75 4.11 -15.58 15.47
C ARG A 75 3.51 -14.83 14.29
N GLY A 76 2.97 -13.64 14.54
CA GLY A 76 2.45 -12.75 13.51
C GLY A 76 3.51 -12.35 12.49
N GLU A 77 4.73 -12.04 12.94
CA GLU A 77 5.84 -11.67 12.06
C GLU A 77 6.22 -12.82 11.12
N GLN A 78 6.38 -14.04 11.64
CA GLN A 78 6.69 -15.21 10.82
C GLN A 78 5.60 -15.47 9.77
N ARG A 79 4.32 -15.38 10.17
CA ARG A 79 3.19 -15.54 9.25
C ARG A 79 3.14 -14.43 8.20
N LEU A 80 3.41 -13.19 8.60
CA LEU A 80 3.43 -12.05 7.66
C LEU A 80 4.57 -12.19 6.65
N ARG A 81 5.77 -12.59 7.08
CA ARG A 81 6.89 -12.88 6.17
C ARG A 81 6.51 -13.96 5.16
N ALA A 82 5.95 -15.08 5.62
CA ALA A 82 5.49 -16.16 4.76
C ALA A 82 4.39 -15.71 3.79
N TRP A 83 3.47 -14.88 4.25
CA TRP A 83 2.44 -14.30 3.41
C TRP A 83 3.05 -13.38 2.32
N ILE A 84 3.95 -12.47 2.68
CA ILE A 84 4.63 -11.59 1.71
C ILE A 84 5.39 -12.42 0.66
N VAL A 85 6.11 -13.46 1.07
CA VAL A 85 6.86 -14.32 0.13
C VAL A 85 5.90 -15.06 -0.80
N ASN A 86 4.90 -15.76 -0.25
CA ASN A 86 4.00 -16.60 -1.04
C ASN A 86 3.02 -15.82 -1.93
N THR A 87 2.63 -14.61 -1.51
CA THR A 87 1.61 -13.81 -2.19
C THR A 87 2.21 -12.77 -3.12
N ILE A 88 3.36 -12.20 -2.77
CA ILE A 88 3.97 -11.08 -3.50
C ILE A 88 5.27 -11.52 -4.18
N LEU A 89 6.28 -11.92 -3.41
CA LEU A 89 7.65 -12.04 -3.93
C LEU A 89 7.84 -13.23 -4.87
N GLU A 90 7.45 -14.44 -4.45
CA GLU A 90 7.63 -15.64 -5.27
C GLU A 90 6.78 -15.59 -6.55
N PRO A 91 5.49 -15.20 -6.51
CA PRO A 91 4.72 -15.08 -7.73
C PRO A 91 5.25 -13.99 -8.67
N LEU A 92 5.76 -12.87 -8.14
CA LEU A 92 6.39 -11.81 -8.92
C LEU A 92 7.68 -12.28 -9.59
N ASP A 93 8.59 -12.93 -8.86
CA ASP A 93 9.84 -13.48 -9.39
C ASP A 93 9.58 -14.45 -10.55
N ARG A 94 8.63 -15.38 -10.36
CA ARG A 94 8.21 -16.33 -11.40
C ARG A 94 7.72 -15.62 -12.66
N ARG A 95 6.84 -14.62 -12.50
CA ARG A 95 6.25 -13.89 -13.62
C ARG A 95 7.23 -12.99 -14.34
N ILE A 96 8.22 -12.44 -13.64
CA ILE A 96 9.34 -11.73 -14.25
C ILE A 96 10.12 -12.68 -15.17
N LYS A 97 10.43 -13.90 -14.71
CA LYS A 97 11.13 -14.92 -15.51
C LYS A 97 10.31 -15.34 -16.73
N GLU A 98 9.04 -15.67 -16.54
CA GLU A 98 8.11 -16.04 -17.63
C GLU A 98 7.96 -14.91 -18.67
N THR A 99 7.83 -13.66 -18.20
CA THR A 99 7.71 -12.49 -19.10
C THR A 99 9.00 -12.26 -19.87
N ASN A 100 10.17 -12.35 -19.23
CA ASN A 100 11.46 -12.28 -19.92
C ASN A 100 11.60 -13.37 -20.99
N SER A 101 11.20 -14.61 -20.70
CA SER A 101 11.21 -15.69 -21.70
C SER A 101 10.30 -15.44 -22.90
N LYS A 102 9.21 -14.67 -22.73
CA LYS A 102 8.36 -14.23 -23.84
C LYS A 102 9.02 -13.08 -24.62
N LEU A 103 9.53 -12.07 -23.93
CA LEU A 103 10.21 -10.93 -24.54
C LEU A 103 11.45 -11.33 -25.36
N GLU A 104 12.19 -12.36 -24.92
CA GLU A 104 13.34 -12.89 -25.67
C GLU A 104 12.92 -13.55 -27.00
N LYS A 105 11.73 -14.17 -27.07
CA LYS A 105 11.21 -14.81 -28.30
C LYS A 105 10.69 -13.83 -29.33
N GLU A 106 10.27 -12.64 -28.90
CA GLU A 106 9.76 -11.57 -29.76
C GLU A 106 10.85 -10.93 -30.65
N HIS A 107 12.14 -11.23 -30.42
CA HIS A 107 13.28 -10.69 -31.17
C HIS A 107 13.22 -9.16 -31.39
N SER A 108 12.74 -8.42 -30.39
CA SER A 108 12.52 -6.98 -30.51
C SER A 108 13.82 -6.19 -30.68
N SER A 109 13.75 -5.07 -31.41
CA SER A 109 14.85 -4.10 -31.55
C SER A 109 14.40 -2.70 -31.09
N PRO A 110 14.97 -2.13 -30.01
CA PRO A 110 15.99 -2.72 -29.14
C PRO A 110 15.43 -3.89 -28.29
N PRO A 111 16.29 -4.83 -27.84
CA PRO A 111 15.87 -5.92 -26.98
C PRO A 111 15.28 -5.41 -25.66
N LEU A 112 14.11 -5.90 -25.29
CA LEU A 112 13.47 -5.59 -24.02
C LEU A 112 13.74 -6.70 -23.01
N ARG A 113 14.21 -6.35 -21.81
CA ARG A 113 14.43 -7.33 -20.74
C ARG A 113 14.24 -6.70 -19.35
N ILE A 114 13.32 -7.26 -18.57
CA ILE A 114 13.11 -6.89 -17.18
C ILE A 114 14.37 -7.24 -16.38
N GLY A 115 14.82 -6.30 -15.53
CA GLY A 115 16.10 -6.38 -14.82
C GLY A 115 17.28 -5.78 -15.57
N VAL A 116 17.10 -5.35 -16.83
CA VAL A 116 18.14 -4.70 -17.64
C VAL A 116 17.63 -3.37 -18.24
N SER A 117 16.49 -3.39 -18.91
CA SER A 117 15.83 -2.21 -19.46
C SER A 117 15.30 -1.32 -18.33
N SER A 118 15.34 0.01 -18.49
CA SER A 118 14.80 0.95 -17.50
C SER A 118 13.27 0.87 -17.42
N VAL A 119 12.69 1.34 -16.31
CA VAL A 119 11.23 1.38 -16.13
C VAL A 119 10.56 2.21 -17.22
N GLU A 120 11.16 3.32 -17.62
CA GLU A 120 10.67 4.22 -18.68
C GLU A 120 10.67 3.49 -20.04
N THR A 121 11.70 2.70 -20.30
CA THR A 121 11.80 1.88 -21.52
C THR A 121 10.71 0.79 -21.54
N LEU A 122 10.50 0.13 -20.39
CA LEU A 122 9.46 -0.89 -20.20
C LEU A 122 8.05 -0.30 -20.35
N GLN A 123 7.82 0.91 -19.83
CA GLN A 123 6.56 1.65 -19.99
C GLN A 123 6.34 2.07 -21.45
N ALA A 124 7.34 2.67 -22.10
CA ALA A 124 7.25 3.06 -23.50
C ALA A 124 6.95 1.87 -24.41
N ALA A 125 7.53 0.71 -24.10
CA ALA A 125 7.23 -0.54 -24.79
C ALA A 125 5.77 -0.98 -24.67
N LEU A 126 5.14 -0.87 -23.51
CA LEU A 126 3.72 -1.20 -23.33
C LEU A 126 2.80 -0.26 -24.13
N VAL A 127 3.21 1.00 -24.30
CA VAL A 127 2.46 1.98 -25.10
C VAL A 127 2.61 1.74 -26.60
N SER A 128 3.81 1.39 -27.06
CA SER A 128 4.10 1.20 -28.48
C SER A 128 3.74 -0.18 -29.03
N ARG A 129 3.51 -1.17 -28.15
CA ARG A 129 3.24 -2.57 -28.50
C ARG A 129 2.00 -3.09 -27.79
N PRO A 130 0.80 -2.88 -28.38
CA PRO A 130 -0.47 -3.31 -27.81
C PRO A 130 -0.53 -4.81 -27.47
N GLU A 131 0.17 -5.66 -28.21
CA GLU A 131 0.28 -7.10 -27.98
C GLU A 131 0.86 -7.46 -26.60
N LEU A 132 1.62 -6.55 -25.97
CA LEU A 132 2.13 -6.74 -24.63
C LEU A 132 1.08 -6.50 -23.55
N LEU A 133 -0.01 -5.79 -23.86
CA LEU A 133 -1.10 -5.52 -22.92
C LEU A 133 -1.85 -6.81 -22.55
N ASP A 134 -1.90 -7.77 -23.47
CA ASP A 134 -2.51 -9.09 -23.28
C ASP A 134 -1.60 -10.07 -22.51
N THR A 135 -0.50 -9.57 -21.93
CA THR A 135 0.43 -10.39 -21.14
C THR A 135 0.37 -10.04 -19.65
N MET A 136 1.17 -10.71 -18.82
CA MET A 136 1.31 -10.34 -17.41
C MET A 136 2.12 -9.05 -17.22
N PHE A 137 2.72 -8.50 -18.27
CA PHE A 137 3.67 -7.40 -18.18
C PHE A 137 3.07 -6.10 -17.60
N PRO A 138 1.84 -5.64 -17.98
CA PRO A 138 1.21 -4.47 -17.37
C PRO A 138 1.01 -4.62 -15.86
N TYR A 139 0.73 -5.85 -15.38
CA TYR A 139 0.50 -6.13 -13.96
C TYR A 139 1.79 -6.23 -13.14
N ILE A 140 2.92 -6.52 -13.79
CA ILE A 140 4.25 -6.56 -13.16
C ILE A 140 4.83 -5.14 -13.03
N LEU A 141 4.51 -4.26 -13.98
CA LEU A 141 5.11 -2.93 -14.09
C LEU A 141 5.04 -2.07 -12.82
N PRO A 142 3.93 -2.01 -12.06
CA PRO A 142 3.87 -1.26 -10.80
C PRO A 142 4.92 -1.70 -9.78
N PHE A 143 5.26 -2.99 -9.75
CA PHE A 143 6.30 -3.54 -8.88
C PHE A 143 7.70 -3.18 -9.37
N LEU A 144 7.90 -3.05 -10.68
CA LEU A 144 9.18 -2.62 -11.25
C LEU A 144 9.42 -1.13 -11.00
N SER A 145 8.36 -0.32 -10.93
CA SER A 145 8.45 1.12 -10.65
C SER A 145 8.85 1.47 -9.21
N VAL A 146 9.01 0.50 -8.31
CA VAL A 146 9.42 0.78 -6.91
C VAL A 146 10.87 1.24 -6.79
N HIS A 147 11.73 0.92 -7.78
CA HIS A 147 13.12 1.36 -7.79
C HIS A 147 13.69 1.41 -9.21
N SER A 148 14.52 2.42 -9.51
CA SER A 148 15.07 2.65 -10.86
C SER A 148 16.19 1.67 -11.24
N ASN A 149 16.98 1.19 -10.27
CA ASN A 149 18.00 0.17 -10.50
C ASN A 149 17.34 -1.21 -10.65
N GLN A 150 16.97 -1.56 -11.88
CA GLN A 150 16.23 -2.78 -12.21
C GLN A 150 17.00 -4.07 -11.94
N SER A 151 18.31 -4.09 -12.18
CA SER A 151 19.12 -5.29 -11.95
C SER A 151 19.19 -5.62 -10.45
N TYR A 152 19.37 -4.60 -9.62
CA TYR A 152 19.32 -4.74 -8.16
C TYR A 152 17.93 -5.15 -7.67
N LEU A 153 16.88 -4.49 -8.14
CA LEU A 153 15.50 -4.78 -7.73
C LEU A 153 15.11 -6.23 -8.03
N VAL A 154 15.31 -6.68 -9.27
CA VAL A 154 14.95 -8.05 -9.70
C VAL A 154 15.80 -9.09 -8.97
N GLY A 155 17.10 -8.84 -8.82
CA GLY A 155 17.98 -9.70 -8.03
C GLY A 155 17.50 -9.83 -6.59
N ARG A 156 17.09 -8.71 -5.98
CA ARG A 156 16.63 -8.70 -4.60
C ARG A 156 15.26 -9.35 -4.40
N ILE A 157 14.33 -9.19 -5.33
CA ILE A 157 13.06 -9.93 -5.32
C ILE A 157 13.33 -11.44 -5.32
N SER A 158 14.23 -11.91 -6.21
CA SER A 158 14.58 -13.34 -6.28
C SER A 158 15.27 -13.84 -5.00
N GLU A 159 16.17 -13.06 -4.41
CA GLU A 159 16.88 -13.44 -3.18
C GLU A 159 15.95 -13.47 -1.96
N LEU A 160 15.07 -12.46 -1.80
CA LEU A 160 14.08 -12.42 -0.72
C LEU A 160 13.01 -13.52 -0.87
N ALA A 161 12.73 -13.97 -2.09
CA ALA A 161 11.81 -15.06 -2.39
C ALA A 161 12.42 -16.47 -2.22
N SER A 162 13.74 -16.57 -2.01
CA SER A 162 14.45 -17.86 -2.01
C SER A 162 14.09 -18.79 -0.85
N ASP A 163 13.56 -18.22 0.24
CA ASP A 163 13.06 -18.96 1.39
C ASP A 163 11.71 -18.40 1.87
N LYS A 164 10.85 -19.28 2.39
CA LYS A 164 9.48 -18.95 2.82
C LYS A 164 9.40 -17.94 3.95
N PHE A 165 10.48 -17.71 4.70
CA PHE A 165 10.52 -16.77 5.82
C PHE A 165 11.40 -15.55 5.55
N MET A 166 11.84 -15.35 4.30
CA MET A 166 12.65 -14.20 3.91
C MET A 166 13.93 -14.11 4.76
N MET A 167 14.66 -15.23 4.89
CA MET A 167 15.82 -15.34 5.79
C MET A 167 16.98 -14.41 5.43
N GLU A 168 17.11 -14.05 4.14
CA GLU A 168 18.13 -13.12 3.65
C GLU A 168 17.80 -11.64 3.92
N TYR A 169 16.68 -11.34 4.60
CA TYR A 169 16.22 -9.97 4.86
C TYR A 169 17.17 -9.17 5.78
N ILE A 170 17.64 -8.02 5.28
CA ILE A 170 18.50 -7.09 6.04
C ILE A 170 17.80 -5.73 6.16
N TRP A 171 17.15 -5.46 7.28
CA TRP A 171 16.26 -4.30 7.44
C TRP A 171 16.89 -2.93 7.16
N ASN A 172 18.15 -2.71 7.56
CA ASN A 172 18.87 -1.44 7.39
C ASN A 172 19.94 -1.48 6.29
N GLY A 173 19.92 -2.51 5.45
CA GLY A 173 20.83 -2.69 4.33
C GLY A 173 20.13 -3.46 3.22
N GLY A 174 20.87 -4.20 2.41
CA GLY A 174 20.26 -5.02 1.37
C GLY A 174 21.24 -6.00 0.75
N GLY A 175 20.87 -6.53 -0.41
CA GLY A 175 21.67 -7.50 -1.15
C GLY A 175 22.91 -6.88 -1.80
N LYS A 176 23.77 -7.74 -2.34
CA LYS A 176 24.93 -7.28 -3.13
C LYS A 176 24.46 -6.67 -4.45
N GLU A 177 25.05 -5.54 -4.83
CA GLU A 177 24.69 -4.85 -6.07
C GLU A 177 25.34 -5.49 -7.30
N PRO A 178 24.57 -5.83 -8.34
CA PRO A 178 25.12 -6.28 -9.60
C PRO A 178 25.95 -5.20 -10.28
N VAL A 179 27.17 -5.52 -10.68
CA VAL A 179 28.06 -4.63 -11.44
C VAL A 179 28.05 -5.08 -12.90
N GLN A 180 27.61 -4.21 -13.79
CA GLN A 180 27.83 -4.38 -15.23
C GLN A 180 29.26 -3.92 -15.55
N GLU A 181 30.22 -4.82 -15.36
CA GLU A 181 31.61 -4.52 -15.73
C GLU A 181 31.75 -4.64 -17.25
N LYS A 182 32.13 -3.55 -17.92
CA LYS A 182 32.23 -3.51 -19.39
C LYS A 182 33.40 -4.31 -19.98
N VAL A 183 34.30 -4.87 -19.15
CA VAL A 183 35.48 -5.60 -19.63
C VAL A 183 35.91 -6.65 -18.62
N THR A 184 35.47 -7.90 -18.78
CA THR A 184 36.29 -9.08 -18.44
C THR A 184 35.72 -10.37 -19.02
N ILE A 185 36.62 -11.27 -19.39
CA ILE A 185 36.42 -12.55 -20.11
C ILE A 185 35.72 -13.62 -19.24
N SER A 186 35.12 -13.24 -18.10
CA SER A 186 34.39 -14.15 -17.22
C SER A 186 32.90 -13.83 -17.24
N TYR A 187 32.08 -14.79 -17.64
CA TYR A 187 30.61 -14.73 -17.64
C TYR A 187 29.97 -14.62 -16.24
N ARG A 188 30.72 -14.24 -15.19
CA ARG A 188 30.18 -14.04 -13.85
C ARG A 188 29.84 -12.57 -13.65
N VAL A 189 28.58 -12.30 -13.31
CA VAL A 189 28.16 -10.97 -12.87
C VAL A 189 28.90 -10.64 -11.58
N ALA A 190 29.85 -9.71 -11.65
CA ALA A 190 30.52 -9.17 -10.47
C ALA A 190 29.49 -8.52 -9.55
N ARG A 191 29.66 -8.67 -8.24
CA ARG A 191 28.73 -8.15 -7.24
C ARG A 191 29.49 -7.36 -6.19
N ARG A 192 29.17 -6.07 -6.04
CA ARG A 192 29.75 -5.21 -5.01
C ARG A 192 28.92 -5.24 -3.73
N PRO A 193 29.51 -4.94 -2.56
CA PRO A 193 28.73 -4.78 -1.33
C PRO A 193 27.60 -3.75 -1.49
N TRP A 194 26.54 -3.91 -0.70
CA TRP A 194 25.45 -2.94 -0.64
C TRP A 194 25.97 -1.55 -0.24
N GLY A 195 25.38 -0.50 -0.82
CA GLY A 195 25.69 0.89 -0.49
C GLY A 195 24.42 1.72 -0.27
N GLU A 196 24.55 2.85 0.41
CA GLU A 196 23.43 3.70 0.84
C GLU A 196 22.61 4.32 -0.32
N HIS A 197 23.14 4.30 -1.54
CA HIS A 197 22.41 4.71 -2.75
C HIS A 197 21.35 3.68 -3.19
N LEU A 198 21.35 2.49 -2.60
CA LEU A 198 20.36 1.45 -2.85
C LEU A 198 19.31 1.43 -1.74
N PRO A 199 18.08 1.00 -2.05
CA PRO A 199 17.06 0.88 -1.03
C PRO A 199 17.42 -0.29 -0.11
N THR A 200 17.06 -0.12 1.16
CA THR A 200 17.14 -1.20 2.13
C THR A 200 16.04 -2.24 1.87
N ASP A 201 16.20 -3.46 2.38
CA ASP A 201 15.15 -4.48 2.26
C ASP A 201 13.85 -4.02 2.93
N ALA A 202 13.91 -3.26 4.04
CA ALA A 202 12.72 -2.71 4.67
C ALA A 202 11.96 -1.75 3.74
N MET A 203 12.68 -0.86 3.04
CA MET A 203 12.08 0.07 2.08
C MET A 203 11.52 -0.65 0.85
N LEU A 204 12.23 -1.66 0.35
CA LEU A 204 11.80 -2.47 -0.78
C LEU A 204 10.54 -3.25 -0.44
N VAL A 205 10.55 -4.01 0.66
CA VAL A 205 9.40 -4.82 1.10
C VAL A 205 8.19 -3.92 1.37
N PHE A 206 8.37 -2.77 2.02
CA PHE A 206 7.29 -1.80 2.22
C PHE A 206 6.68 -1.31 0.90
N SER A 207 7.52 -1.01 -0.09
CA SER A 207 7.07 -0.49 -1.39
C SER A 207 6.41 -1.57 -2.25
N LEU A 208 6.93 -2.80 -2.24
CA LEU A 208 6.32 -3.97 -2.91
C LEU A 208 4.99 -4.35 -2.26
N PHE A 209 4.90 -4.31 -0.93
CA PHE A 209 3.65 -4.48 -0.19
C PHE A 209 2.62 -3.41 -0.60
N SER A 210 3.03 -2.15 -0.64
CA SER A 210 2.14 -1.04 -1.02
C SER A 210 1.66 -1.19 -2.47
N ALA A 211 2.55 -1.53 -3.41
CA ALA A 211 2.20 -1.79 -4.80
C ALA A 211 1.21 -2.96 -4.93
N TYR A 212 1.40 -4.03 -4.16
CA TYR A 212 0.42 -5.13 -4.10
C TYR A 212 -0.93 -4.63 -3.60
N MET A 213 -0.98 -3.91 -2.48
CA MET A 213 -2.24 -3.41 -1.91
C MET A 213 -2.96 -2.42 -2.83
N ASP A 214 -2.22 -1.62 -3.59
CA ASP A 214 -2.76 -0.74 -4.63
C ASP A 214 -3.54 -1.53 -5.68
N THR A 215 -2.99 -2.67 -6.13
CA THR A 215 -3.74 -3.54 -7.04
C THR A 215 -5.00 -4.06 -6.36
N GLN A 216 -4.97 -4.44 -5.08
CA GLN A 216 -6.13 -5.06 -4.42
C GLN A 216 -7.32 -4.10 -4.28
N LEU A 217 -7.07 -2.83 -3.95
CA LEU A 217 -8.12 -1.86 -3.64
C LEU A 217 -8.67 -1.06 -4.84
N THR A 218 -7.96 -1.02 -5.98
CA THR A 218 -8.33 -0.15 -7.11
C THR A 218 -9.21 -0.82 -8.18
N SER A 219 -9.60 -2.09 -8.05
CA SER A 219 -10.26 -2.81 -9.15
C SER A 219 -11.79 -2.91 -9.07
N ASN A 220 -12.50 -1.90 -8.57
CA ASN A 220 -13.96 -1.88 -8.63
C ASN A 220 -14.52 -0.62 -9.34
N PRO A 221 -14.84 -0.71 -10.65
CA PRO A 221 -15.47 0.38 -11.39
C PRO A 221 -16.98 0.57 -11.11
N LEU A 222 -17.60 -0.18 -10.18
CA LEU A 222 -19.05 -0.11 -9.91
C LEU A 222 -19.44 0.31 -8.48
N VAL A 223 -18.50 0.73 -7.63
CA VAL A 223 -18.87 1.34 -6.33
C VAL A 223 -19.13 2.83 -6.53
N GLY A 224 -20.37 3.13 -6.90
CA GLY A 224 -20.88 4.48 -6.96
C GLY A 224 -20.68 5.24 -5.64
N THR A 225 -20.28 6.50 -5.76
CA THR A 225 -20.48 7.60 -4.79
C THR A 225 -19.67 7.64 -3.48
N CYS A 226 -18.76 6.69 -3.18
CA CYS A 226 -17.83 6.86 -2.04
C CYS A 226 -16.46 7.41 -2.51
N ARG A 227 -15.84 8.29 -1.71
CA ARG A 227 -14.54 8.99 -1.91
C ARG A 227 -13.29 8.11 -2.18
N LEU A 228 -13.43 6.84 -2.54
CA LEU A 228 -12.42 5.77 -2.50
C LEU A 228 -12.04 5.22 -3.89
N ALA A 229 -11.63 6.09 -4.81
CA ALA A 229 -10.99 5.68 -6.08
C ALA A 229 -9.46 5.88 -6.05
N GLN A 230 -8.87 5.98 -4.85
CA GLN A 230 -7.43 6.23 -4.67
C GLN A 230 -6.71 4.94 -4.26
N PRO A 231 -5.46 4.73 -4.71
CA PRO A 231 -4.67 3.55 -4.36
C PRO A 231 -4.39 3.48 -2.84
N PHE A 232 -4.09 2.28 -2.35
CA PHE A 232 -3.72 2.06 -0.95
C PHE A 232 -2.60 3.00 -0.50
N SER A 233 -1.56 3.16 -1.33
CA SER A 233 -0.40 4.01 -1.07
C SER A 233 -0.78 5.48 -0.87
N ALA A 234 -1.81 5.98 -1.55
CA ALA A 234 -2.28 7.36 -1.39
C ALA A 234 -3.09 7.59 -0.11
N LEU A 235 -3.74 6.55 0.41
CA LEU A 235 -4.66 6.65 1.55
C LEU A 235 -4.03 6.20 2.88
N TYR A 236 -3.19 5.17 2.82
CA TYR A 236 -2.72 4.42 3.99
C TYR A 236 -1.20 4.43 4.12
N THR A 237 -0.49 5.18 3.28
CA THR A 237 0.96 5.32 3.40
C THR A 237 1.42 6.76 3.36
N LEU A 238 2.40 7.08 4.19
CA LEU A 238 3.10 8.36 4.19
C LEU A 238 4.60 8.08 4.27
N LYS A 239 5.40 8.72 3.42
CA LYS A 239 6.87 8.58 3.43
C LYS A 239 7.53 9.94 3.67
N ALA A 240 8.47 10.02 4.61
CA ALA A 240 9.29 11.21 4.78
C ALA A 240 9.97 11.58 3.44
N PRO A 241 10.11 12.89 3.12
CA PRO A 241 9.79 14.06 3.93
C PRO A 241 8.35 14.57 3.77
N GLN A 242 7.45 13.79 3.15
CA GLN A 242 6.07 14.22 2.93
C GLN A 242 5.34 14.44 4.27
N ARG A 243 4.50 15.48 4.32
CA ARG A 243 3.67 15.77 5.48
C ARG A 243 2.29 15.11 5.35
N PRO A 244 1.62 14.78 6.47
CA PRO A 244 0.24 14.33 6.45
C PRO A 244 -0.66 15.31 5.67
N ASN A 245 -1.53 14.77 4.82
CA ASN A 245 -2.51 15.53 4.04
C ASN A 245 -3.90 15.39 4.69
N ALA A 246 -4.95 15.93 4.07
CA ALA A 246 -6.31 15.89 4.61
C ALA A 246 -6.83 14.46 4.90
N VAL A 247 -6.38 13.44 4.17
CA VAL A 247 -6.78 12.04 4.40
C VAL A 247 -6.13 11.51 5.68
N HIS A 248 -4.83 11.75 5.84
CA HIS A 248 -4.05 11.35 7.02
C HIS A 248 -4.43 12.12 8.31
N LEU A 249 -5.07 13.28 8.18
CA LEU A 249 -5.51 14.12 9.29
C LEU A 249 -7.00 13.95 9.63
N ALA A 250 -7.74 13.16 8.87
CA ALA A 250 -9.16 12.93 9.15
C ALA A 250 -9.33 12.16 10.46
N ALA A 251 -10.44 12.42 11.17
CA ALA A 251 -10.83 11.62 12.33
C ALA A 251 -11.01 10.15 11.92
N GLU A 252 -10.61 9.23 12.80
CA GLU A 252 -10.65 7.78 12.56
C GLU A 252 -9.82 7.30 11.35
N SER A 253 -8.97 8.16 10.76
CA SER A 253 -8.01 7.73 9.75
C SER A 253 -6.84 6.99 10.40
N PHE A 254 -6.22 6.08 9.64
CA PHE A 254 -5.06 5.34 10.08
C PHE A 254 -4.16 5.01 8.89
N TYR A 255 -2.86 4.95 9.10
CA TYR A 255 -1.89 4.80 8.02
C TYR A 255 -0.52 4.33 8.54
N LEU A 256 0.31 3.83 7.63
CA LEU A 256 1.72 3.51 7.87
C LEU A 256 2.58 4.71 7.50
N HIS A 257 3.43 5.16 8.41
CA HIS A 257 4.31 6.30 8.21
C HIS A 257 5.78 5.86 8.23
N MET A 258 6.45 5.90 7.08
CA MET A 258 7.90 5.74 7.01
C MET A 258 8.57 7.06 7.45
N SER A 259 8.75 7.20 8.76
CA SER A 259 9.23 8.42 9.42
C SER A 259 10.72 8.67 9.23
N THR A 260 11.51 7.63 8.98
CA THR A 260 12.93 7.73 8.66
C THR A 260 13.27 6.79 7.52
N ILE A 261 14.16 7.23 6.62
CA ILE A 261 14.62 6.44 5.46
C ILE A 261 15.95 5.73 5.79
N TYR A 262 16.82 6.38 6.58
CA TYR A 262 18.12 5.84 6.97
C TYR A 262 18.44 6.12 8.47
N PRO A 263 18.48 5.09 9.33
CA PRO A 263 17.95 3.76 9.10
C PRO A 263 16.41 3.79 8.94
N PRO A 264 15.82 2.86 8.19
CA PRO A 264 14.39 2.87 7.92
C PRO A 264 13.57 2.63 9.19
N HIS A 265 12.55 3.46 9.40
CA HIS A 265 11.59 3.32 10.50
C HIS A 265 10.18 3.58 10.00
N VAL A 266 9.28 2.65 10.31
CA VAL A 266 7.86 2.69 9.98
C VAL A 266 7.06 2.72 11.29
N ASP A 267 6.23 3.73 11.42
CA ASP A 267 5.23 3.87 12.48
C ASP A 267 3.86 3.42 11.96
N PHE A 268 3.05 2.89 12.87
CA PHE A 268 1.60 2.84 12.67
C PHE A 268 0.96 4.05 13.35
N VAL A 269 0.14 4.79 12.62
CA VAL A 269 -0.54 6.00 13.11
C VAL A 269 -2.04 5.82 12.93
N PHE A 270 -2.81 6.17 13.94
CA PHE A 270 -4.26 6.31 13.82
C PHE A 270 -4.72 7.57 14.54
N ASN A 271 -5.78 8.19 14.04
CA ASN A 271 -6.38 9.36 14.66
C ASN A 271 -7.65 8.95 15.40
N ASP A 272 -7.81 9.41 16.64
CA ASP A 272 -9.02 9.18 17.41
C ASP A 272 -10.21 9.97 16.84
N ALA A 273 -11.41 9.75 17.38
CA ALA A 273 -12.63 10.42 16.93
C ALA A 273 -12.58 11.96 17.07
N ASP A 274 -11.71 12.47 17.94
CA ASP A 274 -11.45 13.90 18.12
C ASP A 274 -10.37 14.45 17.15
N GLY A 275 -9.79 13.59 16.31
CA GLY A 275 -8.73 13.92 15.35
C GLY A 275 -7.33 13.96 15.94
N SER A 276 -7.15 13.60 17.22
CA SER A 276 -5.82 13.54 17.83
C SER A 276 -5.04 12.32 17.32
N PRO A 277 -3.76 12.48 16.91
CA PRO A 277 -2.97 11.36 16.40
C PRO A 277 -2.38 10.53 17.54
N SER A 278 -2.59 9.23 17.48
CA SER A 278 -2.00 8.24 18.37
C SER A 278 -1.00 7.36 17.63
N ARG A 279 0.09 7.02 18.32
CA ARG A 279 1.21 6.22 17.79
C ARG A 279 1.55 5.12 18.79
N PRO A 280 1.09 3.88 18.56
CA PRO A 280 1.54 2.75 19.35
C PRO A 280 3.06 2.62 19.30
N ALA A 281 3.66 2.16 20.40
CA ALA A 281 5.09 1.91 20.45
C ALA A 281 5.45 0.72 19.53
N ILE A 282 5.99 1.02 18.35
CA ILE A 282 6.50 0.01 17.42
C ILE A 282 8.00 -0.21 17.70
N PRO A 283 8.48 -1.45 17.84
CA PRO A 283 9.89 -1.72 18.07
C PRO A 283 10.75 -1.19 16.91
N ARG A 284 11.98 -0.77 17.21
CA ARG A 284 12.99 -0.40 16.20
C ARG A 284 13.72 -1.63 15.69
N GLY A 285 14.47 -1.46 14.60
CA GLY A 285 15.34 -2.49 14.03
C GLY A 285 14.61 -3.52 13.17
N ALA A 286 15.12 -4.76 13.14
CA ALA A 286 14.71 -5.79 12.17
C ALA A 286 13.21 -6.11 12.16
N ARG A 287 12.54 -5.96 13.31
CA ARG A 287 11.12 -6.29 13.48
C ARG A 287 10.18 -5.12 13.16
N ASN A 288 10.71 -3.92 12.97
CA ASN A 288 9.93 -2.69 12.90
C ASN A 288 8.88 -2.71 11.78
N LEU A 289 9.29 -3.00 10.55
CA LEU A 289 8.40 -3.03 9.39
C LEU A 289 7.23 -3.99 9.61
N PHE A 290 7.54 -5.22 10.02
CA PHE A 290 6.53 -6.27 10.21
C PHE A 290 5.60 -5.93 11.39
N ALA A 291 6.13 -5.40 12.49
CA ALA A 291 5.32 -4.97 13.63
C ALA A 291 4.37 -3.82 13.27
N ALA A 292 4.82 -2.85 12.47
CA ALA A 292 3.98 -1.76 11.97
C ALA A 292 2.85 -2.29 11.06
N ILE A 293 3.17 -3.15 10.09
CA ILE A 293 2.18 -3.77 9.20
C ILE A 293 1.17 -4.62 9.99
N LEU A 294 1.63 -5.42 10.95
CA LEU A 294 0.73 -6.22 11.80
C LEU A 294 -0.22 -5.34 12.62
N SER A 295 0.29 -4.24 13.19
CA SER A 295 -0.52 -3.28 13.94
C SER A 295 -1.57 -2.63 13.04
N PHE A 296 -1.18 -2.24 11.82
CA PHE A 296 -2.09 -1.72 10.80
C PHE A 296 -3.19 -2.73 10.44
N ILE A 297 -2.82 -3.97 10.13
CA ILE A 297 -3.77 -5.03 9.78
C ILE A 297 -4.72 -5.33 10.95
N SER A 298 -4.19 -5.42 12.17
CA SER A 298 -4.97 -5.69 13.37
C SER A 298 -5.99 -4.57 13.62
N HIS A 299 -5.57 -3.31 13.53
CA HIS A 299 -6.46 -2.17 13.69
C HIS A 299 -7.56 -2.16 12.61
N ALA A 300 -7.17 -2.38 11.36
CA ALA A 300 -8.11 -2.34 10.26
C ALA A 300 -9.13 -3.50 10.29
N LYS A 301 -8.75 -4.68 10.81
CA LYS A 301 -9.69 -5.80 11.04
C LYS A 301 -10.75 -5.48 12.09
N VAL A 302 -10.39 -4.76 13.15
CA VAL A 302 -11.30 -4.43 14.26
C VAL A 302 -12.19 -3.22 13.90
N GLY A 303 -11.62 -2.19 13.27
CA GLY A 303 -12.33 -0.95 12.97
C GLY A 303 -13.09 -0.94 11.65
N CYS A 304 -12.68 -1.75 10.67
CA CYS A 304 -13.18 -1.66 9.31
C CYS A 304 -13.71 -3.00 8.78
N HIS A 305 -14.88 -3.43 9.26
CA HIS A 305 -15.58 -4.63 8.78
C HIS A 305 -15.86 -4.66 7.25
N LYS A 306 -15.64 -3.55 6.52
CA LYS A 306 -16.04 -3.42 5.10
C LYS A 306 -14.90 -3.16 4.11
N CYS A 307 -13.90 -2.32 4.40
CA CYS A 307 -12.95 -1.88 3.36
C CYS A 307 -11.75 -2.81 3.11
N LEU A 308 -11.27 -3.56 4.12
CA LEU A 308 -10.22 -4.57 3.92
C LEU A 308 -10.79 -5.99 3.74
N SER A 309 -12.11 -6.15 3.70
CA SER A 309 -12.74 -7.46 3.45
C SER A 309 -12.33 -8.09 2.10
N LEU A 310 -11.86 -7.28 1.14
CA LEU A 310 -11.34 -7.72 -0.15
C LEU A 310 -9.87 -8.20 -0.08
N VAL A 311 -9.09 -7.71 0.88
CA VAL A 311 -7.76 -8.24 1.14
C VAL A 311 -7.97 -9.34 2.16
N GLN A 312 -8.26 -10.54 1.66
CA GLN A 312 -8.38 -11.77 2.46
C GLN A 312 -7.00 -12.08 3.09
N LEU A 313 -6.62 -11.28 4.09
CA LEU A 313 -5.51 -11.53 4.99
C LEU A 313 -6.00 -12.59 5.97
N ASP A 314 -6.28 -13.78 5.44
CA ASP A 314 -6.56 -15.00 6.20
C ASP A 314 -5.25 -15.45 6.86
N LEU A 315 -4.79 -14.63 7.81
CA LEU A 315 -3.76 -14.97 8.79
C LEU A 315 -4.25 -16.06 9.75
N GLU A 316 -5.53 -16.45 9.63
CA GLU A 316 -6.19 -17.56 10.29
C GLU A 316 -6.61 -18.63 9.26
N TYR A 317 -5.79 -19.67 9.18
CA TYR A 317 -6.18 -21.07 8.93
C TYR A 317 -6.42 -21.65 7.53
N HIS A 318 -6.48 -20.93 6.41
CA HIS A 318 -6.60 -21.60 5.09
C HIS A 318 -5.53 -21.18 4.08
N TRP A 319 -4.38 -21.83 4.19
CA TRP A 319 -3.38 -21.90 3.12
C TRP A 319 -3.86 -22.87 2.05
N LEU A 320 -4.51 -22.35 1.01
CA LEU A 320 -4.62 -22.92 -0.34
C LEU A 320 -5.46 -21.93 -1.16
N ASP A 321 -4.82 -20.94 -1.77
CA ASP A 321 -5.19 -20.52 -3.12
C ASP A 321 -4.21 -19.51 -3.69
N VAL A 322 -3.48 -19.96 -4.70
CA VAL A 322 -2.56 -19.21 -5.56
C VAL A 322 -3.30 -18.21 -6.47
N ALA A 323 -4.61 -17.99 -6.24
CA ALA A 323 -5.55 -17.51 -7.26
C ALA A 323 -5.85 -15.99 -7.25
N VAL A 324 -5.20 -15.16 -6.42
CA VAL A 324 -5.54 -13.72 -6.39
C VAL A 324 -5.00 -12.95 -7.59
N PHE A 325 -3.85 -13.36 -8.15
CA PHE A 325 -3.29 -12.71 -9.34
C PHE A 325 -3.85 -13.28 -10.66
N GLU A 326 -4.15 -14.59 -10.71
CA GLU A 326 -4.75 -15.22 -11.91
C GLU A 326 -6.18 -14.73 -12.18
N ARG A 327 -6.97 -14.49 -11.14
CA ARG A 327 -8.39 -14.08 -11.31
C ARG A 327 -8.58 -12.72 -11.98
N ARG A 328 -7.61 -11.80 -11.91
CA ARG A 328 -7.73 -10.49 -12.58
C ARG A 328 -7.18 -10.46 -14.00
N ALA A 329 -6.16 -11.25 -14.30
CA ALA A 329 -5.69 -11.37 -15.69
C ALA A 329 -6.73 -12.07 -16.58
N LEU A 330 -7.42 -13.09 -16.05
CA LEU A 330 -8.48 -13.79 -16.77
C LEU A 330 -9.77 -12.97 -16.87
N SER A 331 -10.12 -12.16 -15.86
CA SER A 331 -11.31 -11.29 -15.90
C SER A 331 -11.18 -10.08 -16.84
N SER A 332 -9.99 -9.80 -17.36
CA SER A 332 -9.75 -8.72 -18.33
C SER A 332 -9.64 -9.25 -19.77
N MET A 333 -9.81 -10.56 -19.98
CA MET A 333 -9.68 -11.24 -21.28
C MET A 333 -10.99 -11.85 -21.78
N ASP A 334 -12.12 -11.60 -21.11
CA ASP A 334 -13.47 -12.04 -21.51
C ASP A 334 -14.37 -10.87 -21.93
#